data_AF-A0A7V1I4D4-F1
#
_entry.id   AF-A0A7V1I4D4-F1
#
_cell.length_a   1.000
_cell.length_b   1.000
_cell.length_c   1.000
_cell.angle_alpha   90.00
_cell.angle_beta   90.00
_cell.angle_gamma   90.00
#
_symmetry.space_group_name_H-M   'P 1'
#
loop_
_entity.id
_entity.type
_entity.pdbx_description
1 polymer ?
#
loop_
_entity_poly.entity_id
_entity_poly.type
_entity_poly.pdbx_seq_one_letter_code
_entity_poly.pdbx_strand_id
1 'polypeptide(L)'
;FYSISWGSDKGKAVQILKSIYQQTYSHKTIISVGIGDSPNDIPMLKEVDVPVVVRRKSGKYQVCDLENVYYTQRIGPRGWSEAIYEILRR
;
A
#
# COMPACT_ATOMS: atom_id res chain seq x y z
N PHE A 1 -19.87 13.43 -6.69
CA PHE A 1 -19.08 13.60 -5.47
C PHE A 1 -17.81 14.35 -5.84
N TYR A 2 -17.47 15.43 -5.12
CA TYR A 2 -16.21 16.16 -5.30
C TYR A 2 -15.36 15.94 -4.04
N SER A 3 -14.12 15.50 -4.22
CA SER A 3 -13.13 15.40 -3.14
C SER A 3 -12.08 16.48 -3.37
N ILE A 4 -11.95 17.42 -2.45
CA ILE A 4 -10.88 18.42 -2.45
C ILE A 4 -9.84 17.96 -1.44
N SER A 5 -8.64 17.63 -1.93
CA SER A 5 -7.48 17.33 -1.09
C SER A 5 -6.30 18.15 -1.59
N TRP A 6 -5.97 19.24 -0.91
CA TRP A 6 -4.78 20.05 -1.20
C TRP A 6 -3.68 19.69 -0.20
N GLY A 7 -2.50 19.33 -0.69
CA GLY A 7 -1.34 18.97 0.15
C GLY A 7 -1.39 17.58 0.81
N SER A 8 -2.43 16.77 0.59
CA SER A 8 -2.51 15.40 1.11
C SER A 8 -1.79 14.42 0.18
N ASP A 9 -0.50 14.20 0.45
CA ASP A 9 0.31 13.18 -0.23
C ASP A 9 0.50 11.98 0.71
N LYS A 10 -0.14 10.84 0.36
CA LYS A 10 -0.02 9.62 1.15
C LYS A 10 1.40 9.05 1.16
N GLY A 11 2.17 9.25 0.09
CA GLY A 11 3.57 8.84 0.01
C GLY A 11 4.42 9.61 1.01
N LYS A 12 4.28 10.94 1.04
CA LYS A 12 4.99 11.78 2.03
C LYS A 12 4.64 11.38 3.47
N ALA A 13 3.37 11.07 3.75
CA ALA A 13 2.95 10.60 5.07
C ALA A 13 3.64 9.29 5.45
N VAL A 14 3.74 8.32 4.53
CA VAL A 14 4.43 7.05 4.77
C VAL A 14 5.94 7.24 4.94
N GLN A 15 6.59 8.08 4.13
CA GLN A 15 8.02 8.39 4.29
C GLN A 15 8.34 8.94 5.69
N ILE A 16 7.54 9.89 6.17
CA ILE A 16 7.68 10.46 7.51
C ILE A 16 7.50 9.36 8.56
N LEU A 17 6.44 8.55 8.44
CA LEU A 17 6.15 7.49 9.40
C LEU A 17 7.26 6.43 9.46
N LYS A 18 7.75 5.97 8.29
CA LYS A 18 8.89 5.03 8.21
C LYS A 18 10.12 5.60 8.90
N SER A 19 10.41 6.89 8.69
CA SER A 19 11.55 7.56 9.32
C SER A 19 11.44 7.59 10.85
N ILE A 20 10.25 7.92 11.38
CA ILE A 20 10.00 7.91 12.84
C ILE A 20 10.18 6.50 13.41
N TYR A 21 9.61 5.48 12.76
CA TYR A 21 9.72 4.10 13.24
C TYR A 21 11.16 3.59 13.21
N GLN A 22 11.91 3.90 12.16
CA GLN A 22 13.31 3.50 12.05
C GLN A 22 14.19 4.19 13.10
N GLN A 23 13.92 5.45 13.43
CA GLN A 23 14.62 6.16 14.51
C GLN A 23 14.25 5.61 15.89
N THR A 24 12.95 5.34 16.12
CA THR A 24 12.45 4.85 17.41
C THR A 24 12.91 3.42 17.71
N TYR A 25 12.95 2.57 16.67
CA TYR A 25 13.30 1.16 16.78
C TYR A 25 14.56 0.85 15.97
N SER A 26 15.63 1.61 16.19
CA SER A 26 16.87 1.56 15.41
C SER A 26 17.55 0.19 15.32
N HIS A 27 17.27 -0.70 16.28
CA HIS A 27 17.79 -2.08 16.34
C HIS A 27 16.88 -3.10 15.64
N LYS A 28 15.73 -2.67 15.10
CA LYS A 28 14.78 -3.55 14.39
C LYS A 28 14.76 -3.21 12.91
N THR A 29 14.61 -4.24 12.09
CA THR A 29 14.23 -4.07 10.69
C THR A 29 12.73 -3.81 10.64
N ILE A 30 12.33 -2.68 10.06
CA ILE A 30 10.92 -2.34 9.84
C ILE A 30 10.58 -2.71 8.41
N ILE A 31 9.57 -3.57 8.23
CA ILE A 31 9.00 -3.90 6.93
C ILE A 31 7.65 -3.20 6.81
N SER A 32 7.51 -2.38 5.78
CA SER A 32 6.32 -1.60 5.48
C SER A 32 5.51 -2.26 4.37
N VAL A 33 4.22 -2.40 4.61
CA VAL A 33 3.25 -2.95 3.66
C VAL A 33 2.22 -1.87 3.34
N GLY A 34 2.01 -1.61 2.05
CA GLY A 34 0.98 -0.68 1.57
C GLY A 34 -0.07 -1.43 0.77
N ILE A 35 -1.34 -1.25 1.12
CA ILE A 35 -2.47 -1.91 0.44
C ILE A 35 -3.42 -0.83 -0.09
N GLY A 36 -3.65 -0.82 -1.40
CA GLY A 36 -4.53 0.16 -2.05
C GLY A 36 -5.22 -0.39 -3.28
N ASP A 37 -6.17 0.36 -3.81
CA ASP A 37 -6.91 -0.01 -5.02
C ASP A 37 -7.18 1.20 -5.93
N SER A 38 -6.72 2.40 -5.57
CA SER A 38 -7.12 3.66 -6.19
C SER A 38 -5.90 4.51 -6.61
N PRO A 39 -6.05 5.45 -7.57
CA PRO A 39 -4.91 6.24 -8.06
C PRO A 39 -4.20 7.04 -6.95
N ASN A 40 -4.94 7.51 -5.94
CA ASN A 40 -4.40 8.24 -4.80
C ASN A 40 -3.64 7.36 -3.81
N ASP A 41 -3.64 6.03 -3.98
CA ASP A 41 -2.79 5.11 -3.21
C ASP A 41 -1.41 4.94 -3.85
N ILE A 42 -1.24 5.25 -5.14
CA ILE A 42 0.01 5.06 -5.87
C ILE A 42 1.20 5.74 -5.18
N PRO A 43 1.09 6.99 -4.68
CA PRO A 43 2.20 7.61 -3.95
C PRO A 43 2.61 6.82 -2.71
N MET A 44 1.65 6.26 -1.95
CA MET A 44 1.96 5.39 -0.81
C MET A 44 2.61 4.07 -1.26
N LEU A 45 2.07 3.44 -2.31
CA LEU A 45 2.56 2.15 -2.81
C LEU A 45 4.00 2.23 -3.33
N LYS A 46 4.45 3.42 -3.76
CA LYS A 46 5.86 3.68 -4.15
C LYS A 46 6.84 3.69 -2.97
N GLU A 47 6.36 3.93 -1.76
CA GLU A 47 7.21 4.20 -0.60
C GLU A 47 7.33 3.00 0.36
N VAL A 48 6.51 1.97 0.15
CA VAL A 48 6.47 0.76 0.99
C VAL A 48 7.34 -0.35 0.42
N ASP A 49 7.78 -1.27 1.28
CA ASP A 49 8.64 -2.38 0.88
C ASP A 49 7.84 -3.50 0.20
N VAL A 50 6.57 -3.66 0.58
CA VAL A 50 5.64 -4.62 -0.01
C VAL A 50 4.38 -3.89 -0.51
N PRO A 51 4.35 -3.48 -1.78
CA PRO A 51 3.16 -2.87 -2.36
C PRO A 51 2.12 -3.93 -2.76
N VAL A 52 0.87 -3.68 -2.42
CA VAL A 52 -0.28 -4.53 -2.73
C VAL A 52 -1.36 -3.72 -3.44
N VAL A 53 -1.83 -4.24 -4.57
CA VAL A 53 -2.99 -3.70 -5.30
C VAL A 53 -4.17 -4.65 -5.17
N VAL A 54 -5.24 -4.17 -4.53
CA VAL A 54 -6.47 -4.92 -4.36
C VAL A 54 -7.31 -4.87 -5.63
N ARG A 55 -7.84 -6.02 -6.03
CA ARG A 55 -8.73 -6.12 -7.19
C ARG A 55 -10.00 -5.29 -7.00
N ARG A 56 -10.36 -4.49 -7.99
CA ARG A 56 -11.60 -3.71 -7.96
C ARG A 56 -12.82 -4.57 -8.27
N LYS A 57 -14.00 -4.09 -7.89
CA LYS A 57 -15.30 -4.70 -8.28
C LYS A 57 -15.47 -4.86 -9.79
N SER A 58 -14.83 -3.99 -10.58
CA SER A 58 -14.81 -4.09 -12.05
C SER A 58 -13.97 -5.26 -12.58
N GLY A 59 -13.30 -6.02 -11.72
CA GLY A 59 -12.38 -7.10 -12.08
C GLY A 59 -10.99 -6.62 -12.54
N LYS A 60 -10.81 -5.31 -12.71
CA LYS A 60 -9.53 -4.68 -13.10
C LYS A 60 -8.71 -4.29 -11.87
N TYR A 61 -7.42 -4.03 -12.10
CA TYR A 61 -6.51 -3.45 -11.12
C TYR A 61 -6.31 -1.96 -11.39
N GLN A 62 -5.88 -1.22 -10.37
CA GLN A 62 -5.28 0.09 -10.61
C GLN A 62 -3.94 -0.14 -11.32
N VAL A 63 -3.73 0.56 -12.43
CA VAL A 63 -2.44 0.57 -13.11
C VAL A 63 -1.47 1.36 -12.25
N CYS A 64 -0.37 0.73 -11.86
CA CYS A 64 0.77 1.33 -11.22
C CYS A 64 2.03 0.75 -11.87
N ASP A 65 2.99 1.63 -12.16
CA ASP A 65 4.29 1.23 -12.68
C ASP A 65 5.22 1.02 -11.48
N LEU A 66 5.15 -0.19 -10.93
CA LEU A 66 5.83 -0.60 -9.72
C LEU A 66 6.31 -2.04 -9.89
N GLU A 67 7.55 -2.31 -9.52
CA GLU A 67 8.07 -3.67 -9.44
C GLU A 67 7.58 -4.34 -8.16
N ASN A 68 7.58 -5.69 -8.15
CA ASN A 68 7.28 -6.51 -6.98
C ASN A 68 5.89 -6.27 -6.32
N VAL A 69 4.91 -5.79 -7.09
CA VAL A 69 3.54 -5.60 -6.61
C VAL A 69 2.81 -6.93 -6.47
N TYR A 70 2.21 -7.17 -5.31
CA TYR A 70 1.25 -8.25 -5.14
C TYR A 70 -0.16 -7.81 -5.56
N TYR A 71 -0.74 -8.49 -6.54
CA TYR A 71 -2.10 -8.24 -6.99
C TYR A 71 -3.05 -9.29 -6.41
N THR A 72 -4.05 -8.85 -5.65
CA THR A 72 -5.00 -9.77 -5.00
C THR A 72 -5.93 -10.40 -6.04
N GLN A 73 -6.38 -11.63 -5.82
CA GLN A 73 -7.37 -12.28 -6.68
C GLN A 73 -8.80 -11.88 -6.29
N ARG A 74 -9.02 -11.67 -4.99
CA ARG A 74 -10.31 -11.25 -4.41
C ARG A 74 -10.45 -9.73 -4.36
N ILE A 75 -11.70 -9.27 -4.31
CA ILE A 75 -12.07 -7.85 -4.30
C ILE A 75 -12.25 -7.30 -2.88
N GLY A 76 -12.01 -6.00 -2.72
CA GLY A 76 -12.35 -5.24 -1.50
C GLY A 76 -11.81 -5.89 -0.21
N PRO A 77 -12.62 -6.01 0.85
CA PRO A 77 -12.18 -6.58 2.13
C PRO A 77 -11.62 -8.01 2.04
N ARG A 78 -12.14 -8.82 1.11
CA ARG A 78 -11.65 -10.19 0.90
C ARG A 78 -10.26 -10.20 0.24
N GLY A 79 -10.01 -9.28 -0.69
CA GLY A 79 -8.69 -9.08 -1.28
C GLY A 79 -7.68 -8.56 -0.27
N TRP A 80 -8.10 -7.62 0.58
CA TRP A 80 -7.27 -7.14 1.68
C TRP A 80 -6.87 -8.27 2.64
N SER A 81 -7.82 -9.10 3.06
CA SER A 81 -7.54 -10.24 3.94
C SER A 81 -6.61 -11.26 3.29
N GLU A 82 -6.82 -11.56 2.01
CA GLU A 82 -5.92 -12.42 1.22
C GLU A 82 -4.49 -11.89 1.23
N ALA A 83 -4.29 -10.59 0.97
CA ALA A 83 -2.96 -9.99 1.00
C ALA A 83 -2.26 -10.18 2.35
N ILE A 84 -2.96 -9.92 3.45
CA ILE A 84 -2.40 -10.12 4.80
C ILE A 84 -2.01 -11.58 5.03
N TYR A 85 -2.85 -12.54 4.63
CA TYR A 85 -2.52 -13.95 4.75
C TYR A 85 -1.27 -14.34 3.95
N GLU A 86 -1.15 -13.87 2.71
CA GLU A 86 0.01 -14.16 1.87
C GLU A 86 1.29 -13.51 2.40
N ILE A 87 1.20 -12.31 2.96
CA ILE A 87 2.35 -11.59 3.52
C ILE A 87 2.85 -12.28 4.79
N LEU A 88 1.97 -12.66 5.71
CA LEU A 88 2.35 -13.27 6.99
C LEU A 88 2.86 -14.71 6.88
N ARG A 89 2.67 -15.36 5.72
CA ARG A 89 3.18 -16.71 5.44
C ARG A 89 4.58 -16.73 4.84
N ARG A 90 5.09 -15.57 4.43
CA ARG A 90 6.48 -15.41 3.94
C ARG A 90 7.41 -15.21 5.12
#